data_AF-A0A8S9M6B9-F1
#
_entry.id   AF-A0A8S9M6B9-F1
#
_cell.length_a   1.000
_cell.length_b   1.000
_cell.length_c   1.000
_cell.angle_alpha   90.00
_cell.angle_beta   90.00
_cell.angle_gamma   90.00
#
_symmetry.space_group_name_H-M   'P 1'
#
loop_
_entity.id
_entity.type
_entity.pdbx_description
1 polymer ?
#
loop_
_entity_poly.entity_id
_entity_poly.type
_entity_poly.pdbx_seq_one_letter_code
_entity_poly.pdbx_strand_id
1 'polypeptide(L)' 'MRNGDATQTAIFHLWKQRNNLIHNQISLSAASVFYFIDKEMRNIISARKHRK' A
#
# COMPACT_ATOMS: atom_id res chain seq x y z
N MET A 1 -1.12 -4.93 15.39
CA MET A 1 -0.35 -4.41 14.24
C MET A 1 1.08 -4.22 14.72
N ARG A 2 2.08 -4.93 14.20
CA ARG A 2 3.47 -4.55 14.48
C ARG A 2 3.78 -3.38 13.55
N ASN A 3 4.40 -2.33 14.06
CA ASN A 3 4.71 -1.12 13.29
C ASN A 3 5.46 -1.41 11.97
N GLY A 4 6.16 -2.54 11.88
CA GLY A 4 6.81 -3.01 10.65
C GLY A 4 5.88 -3.32 9.47
N ASP A 5 4.68 -3.87 9.71
CA ASP A 5 3.76 -4.26 8.63
C ASP A 5 3.25 -3.02 7.89
N ALA A 6 2.97 -1.96 8.65
CA ALA A 6 2.48 -0.68 8.15
C ALA A 6 3.51 0.03 7.26
N THR A 7 4.74 0.12 7.76
CA THR A 7 5.84 0.78 7.08
C THR A 7 6.23 0.02 5.81
N GLN A 8 6.26 -1.32 5.84
CA GLN A 8 6.56 -2.14 4.67
C GLN A 8 5.53 -1.94 3.55
N THR A 9 4.23 -1.94 3.87
CA THR A 9 3.16 -1.69 2.89
C THR A 9 3.30 -0.31 2.26
N ALA A 10 3.53 0.75 3.05
CA ALA A 10 3.70 2.10 2.53
C ALA A 10 4.92 2.22 1.60
N ILE A 11 6.07 1.69 2.02
CA ILE A 11 7.31 1.70 1.21
C ILE A 11 7.10 0.96 -0.12
N PHE A 12 6.48 -0.22 -0.09
CA PHE A 12 6.22 -1.01 -1.29
C PHE A 12 5.35 -0.26 -2.30
N HIS A 13 4.23 0.32 -1.86
CA HIS A 13 3.31 1.04 -2.75
C HIS A 13 3.94 2.32 -3.33
N LEU A 14 4.74 3.05 -2.54
CA LEU A 14 5.47 4.23 -3.02
C LEU A 14 6.54 3.85 -4.06
N TRP A 15 7.32 2.81 -3.79
CA TRP A 15 8.32 2.30 -4.74
C TRP A 15 7.66 1.83 -6.04
N LYS A 16 6.55 1.08 -5.94
CA LYS A 16 5.80 0.59 -7.10
C LYS A 16 5.26 1.72 -7.96
N GLN A 17 4.71 2.75 -7.35
CA GLN A 17 4.22 3.93 -8.05
C GLN A 17 5.34 4.66 -8.79
N ARG A 18 6.48 4.88 -8.13
CA ARG A 18 7.66 5.49 -8.74
C ARG A 18 8.13 4.68 -9.96
N ASN A 19 8.15 3.35 -9.85
CA ASN A 19 8.54 2.49 -10.96
C ASN A 19 7.54 2.53 -12.12
N ASN A 20 6.23 2.57 -11.83
CA ASN A 20 5.22 2.72 -12.87
C ASN A 20 5.36 4.03 -13.63
N LEU A 21 5.71 5.12 -12.94
CA LEU A 21 5.97 6.40 -13.57
C LEU A 21 7.21 6.35 -14.48
N ILE A 22 8.31 5.75 -14.01
CA ILE A 22 9.59 5.71 -14.71
C ILE A 22 9.56 4.75 -15.91
N HIS A 23 9.01 3.55 -15.73
CA HIS A 23 9.11 2.47 -16.73
C HIS A 23 7.88 2.34 -17.61
N ASN A 24 6.69 2.62 -17.07
CA ASN A 24 5.43 2.41 -17.78
C ASN A 24 4.79 3.75 -18.22
N GLN A 25 5.36 4.89 -17.83
CA GLN A 25 4.77 6.23 -18.01
C GLN A 25 3.36 6.35 -17.44
N ILE A 26 3.00 5.46 -16.50
CA ILE A 26 1.70 5.46 -15.84
C ILE A 26 1.84 6.24 -14.54
N SER A 27 1.17 7.39 -14.48
CA SER A 27 1.08 8.19 -13.27
C SER A 27 -0.28 7.98 -12.61
N LEU A 28 -0.29 7.28 -11.48
CA LEU A 28 -1.46 7.29 -10.58
C LEU A 28 -1.49 8.59 -9.78
N SER A 29 -2.68 9.12 -9.50
CA SER A 29 -2.81 10.26 -8.59
C SER A 29 -2.34 9.88 -7.18
N ALA A 30 -1.80 10.84 -6.43
CA ALA A 30 -1.43 10.62 -5.04
C ALA A 30 -2.62 10.10 -4.20
N ALA A 31 -3.83 10.62 -4.46
CA ALA A 31 -5.05 10.17 -3.81
C ALA A 31 -5.34 8.68 -4.07
N SER A 32 -5.14 8.20 -5.30
CA SER A 32 -5.29 6.78 -5.64
C SER A 32 -4.27 5.92 -4.90
N VAL A 33 -3.01 6.35 -4.82
CA VAL A 33 -1.95 5.62 -4.10
C VAL A 33 -2.27 5.55 -2.60
N PHE A 34 -2.68 6.66 -1.99
CA PHE A 34 -3.11 6.68 -0.59
C PHE A 34 -4.31 5.78 -0.34
N TYR A 35 -5.30 5.77 -1.24
CA TYR A 35 -6.45 4.88 -1.16
C TYR A 35 -6.04 3.40 -1.21
N PHE A 36 -5.10 3.02 -2.09
CA PHE A 36 -4.60 1.65 -2.17
C PHE A 36 -3.87 1.24 -0.89
N ILE A 37 -3.03 2.10 -0.33
CA ILE A 37 -2.34 1.86 0.93
C ILE A 37 -3.36 1.67 2.07
N ASP A 38 -4.32 2.59 2.23
CA ASP A 38 -5.34 2.51 3.29
C ASP A 38 -6.19 1.23 3.17
N LYS A 39 -6.65 0.89 1.95
CA LYS A 39 -7.42 -0.33 1.70
C LYS A 39 -6.64 -1.58 2.07
N GLU A 40 -5.36 -1.65 1.71
CA GLU A 40 -4.52 -2.81 2.00
C GLU A 40 -4.22 -2.92 3.51
N MET A 41 -3.98 -1.81 4.18
CA MET A 41 -3.85 -1.79 5.65
C MET A 41 -5.12 -2.32 6.33
N ARG A 42 -6.31 -1.86 5.91
CA ARG A 42 -7.58 -2.36 6.44
C ARG A 42 -7.76 -3.85 6.20
N ASN A 43 -7.38 -4.35 5.03
CA ASN A 43 -7.42 -5.77 4.72
C ASN A 43 -6.50 -6.58 5.63
N ILE A 44 -5.26 -6.14 5.84
CA ILE A 44 -4.31 -6.80 6.75
C ILE A 44 -4.87 -6.84 8.18
N ILE A 45 -5.43 -5.72 8.67
CA ILE A 45 -6.04 -5.64 10.00
C ILE A 45 -7.24 -6.60 10.10
N SER A 46 -8.12 -6.58 9.09
CA SER A 46 -9.34 -7.41 9.06
C SER A 46 -9.01 -8.90 8.98
N ALA A 47 -8.06 -9.30 8.13
CA ALA A 47 -7.62 -10.69 8.00
C ALA A 47 -7.03 -11.23 9.31
N ARG A 48 -6.29 -10.39 10.06
CA ARG A 48 -5.78 -10.75 11.38
C ARG A 48 -6.88 -10.86 12.43
N LYS A 49 -7.88 -9.98 12.39
CA LYS A 49 -9.05 -10.04 13.29
C LYS A 49 -9.84 -11.35 13.12
N HIS A 50 -9.88 -11.89 11.91
CA HIS A 50 -10.54 -13.16 11.59
C HIS A 50 -9.70 -14.40 11.89
N ARG A 51 -8.41 -14.26 12.20
CA ARG A 51 -7.54 -15.37 12.62
C ARG A 51 -7.70 -15.58 14.13
N LYS A 52 -8.80 -16.24 14.53
CA LYS A 52 -9.02 -16.79 15.88
C LYS A 52 -8.68 -18.26 15.91
#